data_AF-A0A3D4CXZ8-F1
#
_entry.id   AF-A0A3D4CXZ8-F1
#
_cell.length_a   1.000
_cell.length_b   1.000
_cell.length_c   1.000
_cell.angle_alpha   90.00
_cell.angle_beta   90.00
_cell.angle_gamma   90.00
#
_symmetry.space_group_name_H-M   'P 1'
#
loop_
_entity.id
_entity.type
_entity.pdbx_description
1 polymer ?
#
loop_
_entity_poly.entity_id
_entity_poly.type
_entity_poly.pdbx_seq_one_letter_code
_entity_poly.pdbx_strand_id
1 'polypeptide(L)'
;KSSRRKGFTLVELLVVIAIIVALAALATPQIFKALKRAALAEAISNSKQVKLALDSFATDFDGQYPSEDTAEYVSEGGTGTTYSNDFFRQMFLSGDTESETIFWVKNSAVANKAAPDDKVKEGGRIQAEQVLQQGDVHWAYITDQTNLDTGSRPIILDGYKKDSSEWDPNTWDNKVVVVRIDGAAKAMRMRISDYKVLDGSKNDILSAQADAWDGESPSDLLKQPQPGN
;
A
#
# COMPACT_ATOMS: atom_id res chain seq x y z
N LYS A 1 -8.12 35.15 -60.20
CA LYS A 1 -6.73 34.80 -59.80
C LYS A 1 -6.79 33.58 -58.88
N SER A 2 -6.36 32.40 -59.34
CA SER A 2 -6.31 31.18 -58.53
C SER A 2 -5.06 31.21 -57.63
N SER A 3 -5.23 31.21 -56.31
CA SER A 3 -4.12 31.09 -55.36
C SER A 3 -3.62 29.65 -55.36
N ARG A 4 -2.41 29.42 -55.87
CA ARG A 4 -1.73 28.12 -55.71
C ARG A 4 -1.52 27.88 -54.21
N ARG A 5 -2.25 26.91 -53.63
CA ARG A 5 -1.98 26.40 -52.29
C ARG A 5 -0.56 25.83 -52.28
N LYS A 6 0.32 26.36 -51.43
CA LYS A 6 1.65 25.79 -51.22
C LYS A 6 1.48 24.46 -50.50
N GLY A 7 1.95 23.37 -51.12
CA GLY A 7 2.00 22.05 -50.48
C GLY A 7 3.17 21.99 -49.50
N PHE A 8 3.02 21.19 -48.44
CA PHE A 8 4.04 20.94 -47.44
C PHE A 8 5.15 20.06 -48.04
N THR A 9 6.42 20.37 -47.79
CA THR A 9 7.54 19.56 -48.25
C THR A 9 7.88 18.44 -47.27
N LEU A 10 8.47 17.35 -47.78
CA LEU A 10 8.92 16.24 -46.93
C LEU A 10 9.97 16.68 -45.90
N VAL A 11 10.85 17.62 -46.26
CA VAL A 11 11.89 18.13 -45.36
C VAL A 11 11.27 18.91 -44.20
N GLU A 12 10.27 19.75 -44.45
CA GLU A 12 9.56 20.48 -43.39
C GLU A 12 8.88 19.51 -42.42
N LEU A 13 8.32 18.40 -42.90
CA LEU A 13 7.72 17.36 -42.06
C LEU A 13 8.76 16.63 -41.20
N LEU A 14 9.90 16.30 -41.79
CA LEU A 14 10.98 15.61 -41.08
C LEU A 14 11.57 16.45 -39.96
N VAL A 15 11.79 17.75 -40.18
CA VAL A 15 12.29 18.67 -39.14
C VAL A 15 11.30 18.78 -37.98
N VAL A 16 10.00 18.87 -38.28
CA VAL A 16 8.96 18.94 -37.24
C VAL A 16 8.93 17.67 -36.39
N ILE A 17 8.97 16.49 -37.02
CA ILE A 17 9.00 15.22 -36.28
C ILE A 17 10.29 15.11 -35.44
N ALA A 18 11.43 15.52 -35.99
CA ALA A 18 12.71 15.52 -35.26
C ALA A 18 12.65 16.40 -34.00
N ILE A 19 12.04 17.60 -34.09
CA ILE A 19 11.85 18.48 -32.94
C ILE A 19 10.89 17.85 -31.93
N ILE A 20 9.77 17.26 -32.36
CA ILE A 20 8.81 16.58 -31.46
C ILE A 20 9.49 15.43 -30.71
N VAL A 21 10.27 14.60 -31.40
CA VAL A 21 11.01 13.47 -30.79
C VAL A 21 12.05 13.98 -29.78
N ALA A 22 12.81 15.03 -30.11
CA ALA A 22 13.78 15.61 -29.19
C ALA A 22 13.13 16.15 -27.92
N LEU A 23 11.99 16.85 -28.05
CA LEU A 23 11.23 17.36 -26.90
C LEU A 23 10.63 16.23 -26.06
N ALA A 24 10.05 15.21 -26.71
CA ALA A 24 9.48 14.05 -26.03
C ALA A 24 10.54 13.30 -25.21
N ALA A 25 11.74 13.09 -25.78
CA ALA A 25 12.84 12.39 -25.12
C ALA A 25 13.29 13.07 -23.81
N LEU A 26 13.28 14.40 -23.75
CA LEU A 26 13.60 15.15 -22.53
C LEU A 26 12.49 15.08 -21.47
N ALA A 27 11.22 14.96 -21.91
CA ALA A 27 10.07 14.93 -21.02
C ALA A 27 9.83 13.56 -20.37
N THR A 28 10.01 12.46 -21.11
CA THR A 28 9.74 11.08 -20.67
C THR A 28 10.29 10.71 -19.29
N PRO A 29 11.60 10.90 -18.96
CA PRO A 29 12.13 10.50 -17.65
C PRO A 29 11.54 11.30 -16.47
N GLN A 30 11.13 12.55 -16.70
CA GLN A 30 10.51 13.37 -15.66
C GLN A 30 9.08 12.92 -15.38
N ILE A 31 8.34 12.53 -16.43
CA ILE A 31 6.99 11.99 -16.30
C ILE A 31 7.01 10.71 -15.46
N PHE A 32 7.93 9.78 -15.71
CA PHE A 32 8.01 8.55 -14.90
C PHE A 32 8.31 8.81 -13.42
N LYS A 33 9.19 9.76 -13.10
CA LYS A 33 9.44 10.18 -11.72
C LYS A 33 8.19 10.82 -11.08
N ALA A 34 7.46 11.62 -11.84
CA ALA A 34 6.22 12.23 -11.36
C ALA A 34 5.14 11.19 -11.07
N LEU A 35 4.97 10.19 -11.96
CA LEU A 35 4.02 9.09 -11.78
C LEU A 35 4.35 8.25 -10.54
N LYS A 36 5.63 7.92 -10.30
CA LYS A 36 6.05 7.23 -9.06
C LYS A 36 5.73 8.02 -7.80
N ARG A 37 5.97 9.33 -7.81
CA ARG A 37 5.64 10.21 -6.68
C ARG A 37 4.14 10.32 -6.46
N ALA A 38 3.35 10.36 -7.53
CA ALA A 38 1.90 10.34 -7.46
C ALA A 38 1.38 9.04 -6.83
N ALA A 39 1.90 7.89 -7.26
CA ALA A 39 1.56 6.59 -6.66
C ALA A 39 1.96 6.51 -5.17
N LEU A 40 3.12 7.06 -4.77
CA LEU A 40 3.49 7.13 -3.35
C LEU A 40 2.54 8.04 -2.55
N ALA A 41 2.13 9.16 -3.12
CA ALA A 41 1.17 10.07 -2.48
C ALA A 41 -0.22 9.41 -2.34
N GLU A 42 -0.64 8.65 -3.35
CA GLU A 42 -1.84 7.82 -3.32
C GLU A 42 -1.74 6.76 -2.22
N ALA A 43 -0.64 6.01 -2.14
CA ALA A 43 -0.40 5.03 -1.08
C ALA A 43 -0.52 5.68 0.32
N ILE A 44 0.09 6.84 0.55
CA ILE A 44 -0.02 7.56 1.84
C ILE A 44 -1.46 8.05 2.11
N SER A 45 -2.24 8.41 1.08
CA SER A 45 -3.63 8.80 1.24
C SER A 45 -4.52 7.60 1.56
N ASN A 46 -4.33 6.50 0.83
CA ASN A 46 -5.01 5.23 1.01
C ASN A 46 -4.71 4.64 2.40
N SER A 47 -3.46 4.70 2.85
CA SER A 47 -3.06 4.21 4.18
C SER A 47 -3.77 4.95 5.32
N LYS A 48 -4.06 6.24 5.16
CA LYS A 48 -4.86 7.00 6.14
C LYS A 48 -6.32 6.58 6.15
N GLN A 49 -6.88 6.24 4.99
CA GLN A 49 -8.25 5.71 4.90
C GLN A 49 -8.33 4.32 5.53
N VAL A 50 -7.33 3.46 5.28
CA VAL A 50 -7.21 2.16 5.96
C VAL A 50 -7.09 2.34 7.47
N LYS A 51 -6.27 3.29 7.94
CA LYS A 51 -6.17 3.57 9.38
C LYS A 51 -7.49 4.05 9.99
N LEU A 52 -8.25 4.87 9.26
CA LEU A 52 -9.58 5.29 9.72
C LEU A 52 -10.55 4.10 9.83
N ALA A 53 -10.53 3.18 8.86
CA ALA A 53 -11.32 1.95 8.94
C ALA A 53 -10.88 1.05 10.10
N LEU A 54 -9.57 0.94 10.35
CA LEU A 54 -9.04 0.22 11.53
C LEU A 54 -9.51 0.85 12.85
N ASP A 55 -9.54 2.18 12.94
CA ASP A 55 -10.02 2.87 14.15
C ASP A 55 -11.53 2.76 14.36
N SER A 56 -12.29 2.73 13.26
CA SER A 56 -13.73 2.41 13.27
C SER A 56 -13.95 1.00 13.80
N PHE A 57 -13.25 0.01 13.24
CA PHE A 57 -13.30 -1.38 13.71
C PHE A 57 -12.95 -1.47 15.19
N ALA A 58 -11.84 -0.87 15.62
CA ALA A 58 -11.44 -0.91 17.01
C ALA A 58 -12.47 -0.27 17.96
N THR A 59 -13.30 0.67 17.50
CA THR A 59 -14.39 1.23 18.32
C THR A 59 -15.46 0.19 18.64
N ASP A 60 -15.73 -0.73 17.71
CA ASP A 60 -16.74 -1.78 17.84
C ASP A 60 -16.20 -3.03 18.57
N PHE A 61 -14.87 -3.21 18.61
CA PHE A 61 -14.18 -4.36 19.20
C PHE A 61 -13.32 -4.00 20.43
N ASP A 62 -13.86 -3.20 21.37
CA ASP A 62 -13.24 -2.86 22.66
C ASP A 62 -11.79 -2.32 22.56
N GLY A 63 -11.51 -1.57 21.49
CA GLY A 63 -10.21 -0.98 21.18
C GLY A 63 -9.23 -1.90 20.45
N GLN A 64 -9.59 -3.15 20.16
CA GLN A 64 -8.74 -4.10 19.45
C GLN A 64 -8.79 -3.86 17.94
N TYR A 65 -7.61 -3.78 17.31
CA TYR A 65 -7.52 -3.90 15.86
C TYR A 65 -7.73 -5.35 15.43
N PRO A 66 -8.01 -5.63 14.14
CA PRO A 66 -8.17 -6.99 13.65
C PRO A 66 -7.03 -7.91 14.11
N SER A 67 -7.39 -8.98 14.80
CA SER A 67 -6.52 -10.02 15.34
C SER A 67 -7.11 -11.39 15.07
N GLU A 68 -6.45 -12.45 15.55
CA GLU A 68 -7.03 -13.80 15.50
C GLU A 68 -8.28 -13.89 16.39
N ASP A 69 -8.26 -13.25 17.56
CA ASP A 69 -9.39 -13.23 18.50
C ASP A 69 -10.61 -12.52 17.90
N THR A 70 -10.43 -11.35 17.26
CA THR A 70 -11.55 -10.63 16.66
C THR A 70 -12.14 -11.36 15.45
N ALA A 71 -11.34 -12.17 14.75
CA ALA A 71 -11.82 -12.98 13.64
C ALA A 71 -12.89 -13.99 14.08
N GLU A 72 -12.81 -14.52 15.31
CA GLU A 72 -13.79 -15.45 15.86
C GLU A 72 -15.18 -14.81 16.00
N TYR A 73 -15.23 -13.52 16.34
CA TYR A 73 -16.50 -12.78 16.52
C TYR A 73 -17.10 -12.29 15.20
N VAL A 74 -16.26 -12.08 14.20
CA VAL A 74 -16.67 -11.50 12.90
C VAL A 74 -17.09 -12.58 11.89
N SER A 75 -16.68 -13.84 12.07
CA SER A 75 -16.80 -14.84 10.99
C SER A 75 -18.04 -15.75 11.04
N GLU A 76 -18.80 -15.75 9.92
CA GLU A 76 -19.61 -16.88 9.43
C GLU A 76 -18.94 -17.61 8.23
N GLY A 77 -17.71 -17.22 7.83
CA GLY A 77 -17.06 -17.73 6.60
C GLY A 77 -15.52 -17.83 6.61
N GLY A 78 -14.87 -17.56 7.76
CA GLY A 78 -13.41 -17.65 7.94
C GLY A 78 -12.62 -16.59 7.17
N THR A 79 -11.92 -15.70 7.87
CA THR A 79 -11.05 -14.73 7.21
C THR A 79 -9.66 -15.28 6.89
N GLY A 80 -9.25 -16.38 7.52
CA GLY A 80 -7.84 -16.81 7.60
C GLY A 80 -7.08 -16.01 8.66
N THR A 81 -5.81 -16.36 8.89
CA THR A 81 -4.89 -15.63 9.78
C THR A 81 -3.44 -15.61 9.25
N THR A 82 -3.25 -15.96 7.97
CA THR A 82 -1.94 -16.13 7.34
C THR A 82 -1.42 -14.82 6.73
N TYR A 83 -2.26 -14.11 5.99
CA TYR A 83 -1.89 -12.90 5.24
C TYR A 83 -2.57 -11.66 5.82
N SER A 84 -2.02 -10.48 5.57
CA SER A 84 -2.67 -9.22 5.99
C SER A 84 -4.08 -9.05 5.40
N ASN A 85 -4.34 -9.61 4.20
CA ASN A 85 -5.67 -9.67 3.60
C ASN A 85 -6.70 -10.23 4.57
N ASP A 86 -6.35 -11.30 5.28
CA ASP A 86 -7.21 -12.00 6.20
C ASP A 86 -7.68 -11.07 7.34
N PHE A 87 -6.75 -10.31 7.91
CA PHE A 87 -7.06 -9.34 8.96
C PHE A 87 -7.89 -8.17 8.43
N PHE A 88 -7.55 -7.64 7.25
CA PHE A 88 -8.30 -6.53 6.68
C PHE A 88 -9.72 -6.92 6.23
N ARG A 89 -9.98 -8.18 5.84
CA ARG A 89 -11.33 -8.68 5.53
C ARG A 89 -12.30 -8.51 6.69
N GLN A 90 -11.82 -8.56 7.93
CA GLN A 90 -12.67 -8.37 9.11
C GLN A 90 -13.38 -7.02 9.07
N MET A 91 -12.72 -5.96 8.58
CA MET A 91 -13.32 -4.61 8.43
C MET A 91 -14.43 -4.55 7.38
N PHE A 92 -14.46 -5.47 6.40
CA PHE A 92 -15.56 -5.57 5.45
C PHE A 92 -16.75 -6.31 6.05
N LEU A 93 -16.46 -7.36 6.84
CA LEU A 93 -17.47 -8.18 7.49
C LEU A 93 -18.18 -7.44 8.64
N SER A 94 -17.47 -6.58 9.37
CA SER A 94 -18.05 -5.67 10.37
C SER A 94 -18.75 -4.45 9.75
N GLY A 95 -18.44 -4.11 8.50
CA GLY A 95 -19.04 -2.98 7.78
C GLY A 95 -18.31 -1.65 7.91
N ASP A 96 -17.05 -1.65 8.37
CA ASP A 96 -16.19 -0.47 8.49
C ASP A 96 -15.68 0.04 7.13
N THR A 97 -15.63 -0.84 6.13
CA THR A 97 -15.29 -0.47 4.74
C THR A 97 -15.98 -1.37 3.73
N GLU A 98 -16.23 -0.83 2.55
CA GLU A 98 -16.72 -1.59 1.39
C GLU A 98 -15.84 -1.40 0.14
N SER A 99 -14.76 -0.62 0.25
CA SER A 99 -13.86 -0.35 -0.88
C SER A 99 -12.55 -1.09 -0.70
N GLU A 100 -12.22 -1.92 -1.69
CA GLU A 100 -10.94 -2.62 -1.82
C GLU A 100 -9.86 -1.69 -2.38
N THR A 101 -10.26 -0.66 -3.12
CA THR A 101 -9.35 0.30 -3.75
C THR A 101 -8.36 0.95 -2.76
N ILE A 102 -8.73 1.16 -1.49
CA ILE A 102 -7.81 1.72 -0.47
C ILE A 102 -6.72 0.75 -0.02
N PHE A 103 -6.82 -0.54 -0.36
CA PHE A 103 -5.82 -1.56 -0.07
C PHE A 103 -4.83 -1.79 -1.22
N TRP A 104 -5.07 -1.12 -2.35
CA TRP A 104 -4.32 -1.24 -3.59
C TRP A 104 -3.62 0.06 -3.99
N VAL A 105 -2.51 -0.06 -4.72
CA VAL A 105 -1.90 1.06 -5.42
C VAL A 105 -1.17 0.60 -6.67
N LYS A 106 -1.31 1.40 -7.74
CA LYS A 106 -0.58 1.16 -8.99
C LYS A 106 0.93 1.28 -8.72
N ASN A 107 1.68 0.22 -9.06
CA ASN A 107 3.14 0.07 -8.89
C ASN A 107 3.62 -0.53 -7.56
N SER A 108 2.73 -1.04 -6.71
CA SER A 108 3.19 -1.98 -5.70
C SER A 108 3.94 -3.16 -6.35
N ALA A 109 4.95 -3.67 -5.65
CA ALA A 109 5.66 -4.88 -6.03
C ALA A 109 4.86 -6.15 -5.71
N VAL A 110 3.90 -6.08 -4.77
CA VAL A 110 3.19 -7.24 -4.24
C VAL A 110 1.75 -7.35 -4.76
N ALA A 111 1.10 -6.22 -5.02
CA ALA A 111 -0.27 -6.20 -5.57
C ALA A 111 -0.32 -6.42 -7.10
N ASN A 112 -1.50 -6.84 -7.57
CA ASN A 112 -1.84 -7.01 -8.97
C ASN A 112 -1.67 -5.70 -9.75
N LYS A 113 -1.42 -5.81 -11.06
CA LYS A 113 -1.33 -4.62 -11.93
C LYS A 113 -2.69 -3.98 -12.23
N ALA A 114 -3.74 -4.79 -12.22
CA ALA A 114 -5.12 -4.31 -12.25
C ALA A 114 -5.54 -3.90 -10.84
N ALA A 115 -6.39 -2.88 -10.76
CA ALA A 115 -7.05 -2.53 -9.50
C ALA A 115 -8.09 -3.62 -9.14
N PRO A 116 -8.40 -3.77 -7.85
CA PRO A 116 -9.52 -4.59 -7.39
C PRO A 116 -10.84 -4.16 -8.06
N ASP A 117 -11.81 -5.06 -8.11
CA ASP A 117 -13.09 -4.79 -8.78
C ASP A 117 -14.18 -4.23 -7.85
N ASP A 118 -13.87 -4.06 -6.56
CA ASP A 118 -14.76 -3.59 -5.49
C ASP A 118 -16.03 -4.47 -5.37
N LYS A 119 -15.99 -5.72 -5.85
CA LYS A 119 -17.13 -6.64 -5.77
C LYS A 119 -17.04 -7.49 -4.51
N VAL A 120 -17.47 -6.89 -3.42
CA VAL A 120 -17.41 -7.52 -2.09
C VAL A 120 -18.72 -8.17 -1.64
N LYS A 121 -19.80 -8.04 -2.43
CA LYS A 121 -21.15 -8.49 -2.06
C LYS A 121 -21.80 -9.35 -3.15
N GLU A 122 -22.55 -10.35 -2.70
CA GLU A 122 -23.48 -11.12 -3.51
C GLU A 122 -24.81 -11.28 -2.76
N GLY A 123 -25.93 -11.03 -3.43
CA GLY A 123 -27.26 -11.06 -2.79
C GLY A 123 -27.45 -10.03 -1.67
N GLY A 124 -26.64 -8.97 -1.63
CA GLY A 124 -26.68 -7.93 -0.60
C GLY A 124 -25.91 -8.26 0.69
N ARG A 125 -25.26 -9.43 0.76
CA ARG A 125 -24.38 -9.84 1.87
C ARG A 125 -22.92 -9.82 1.42
N ILE A 126 -22.02 -9.47 2.33
CA ILE A 126 -20.58 -9.55 2.09
C ILE A 126 -20.19 -11.01 1.89
N GLN A 127 -19.38 -11.28 0.87
CA GLN A 127 -18.83 -12.62 0.58
C GLN A 127 -17.33 -12.59 0.87
N ALA A 128 -16.90 -13.27 1.93
CA ALA A 128 -15.52 -13.23 2.39
C ALA A 128 -14.51 -13.66 1.30
N GLU A 129 -14.90 -14.60 0.45
CA GLU A 129 -14.08 -15.13 -0.63
C GLU A 129 -13.90 -14.15 -1.80
N GLN A 130 -14.79 -13.16 -1.91
CA GLN A 130 -14.72 -12.12 -2.94
C GLN A 130 -13.94 -10.89 -2.47
N VAL A 131 -13.80 -10.72 -1.14
CA VAL A 131 -13.14 -9.56 -0.52
C VAL A 131 -11.63 -9.77 -0.45
N LEU A 132 -10.87 -8.77 -0.87
CA LEU A 132 -9.42 -8.68 -0.78
C LEU A 132 -8.75 -9.98 -1.23
N GLN A 133 -9.01 -10.35 -2.48
CA GLN A 133 -8.45 -11.56 -3.08
C GLN A 133 -6.93 -11.42 -3.24
N GLN A 134 -6.32 -12.50 -3.71
CA GLN A 134 -4.89 -12.56 -3.93
C GLN A 134 -4.40 -11.39 -4.82
N GLY A 135 -3.48 -10.59 -4.29
CA GLY A 135 -2.91 -9.44 -4.97
C GLY A 135 -3.72 -8.15 -4.91
N ASP A 136 -4.84 -8.11 -4.18
CA ASP A 136 -5.63 -6.88 -4.02
C ASP A 136 -5.07 -5.98 -2.91
N VAL A 137 -4.29 -6.57 -1.99
CA VAL A 137 -3.66 -5.87 -0.87
C VAL A 137 -2.17 -5.71 -1.11
N HIS A 138 -1.64 -4.51 -0.84
CA HIS A 138 -0.20 -4.29 -0.78
C HIS A 138 0.34 -3.96 0.61
N TRP A 139 -0.54 -3.68 1.57
CA TRP A 139 -0.18 -3.37 2.95
C TRP A 139 0.21 -4.64 3.71
N ALA A 140 1.40 -4.67 4.30
CA ALA A 140 1.65 -5.56 5.42
C ALA A 140 1.00 -5.00 6.69
N TYR A 141 0.65 -5.89 7.60
CA TYR A 141 -0.07 -5.57 8.83
C TYR A 141 0.64 -6.17 10.03
N ILE A 142 0.69 -5.47 11.15
CA ILE A 142 1.21 -6.00 12.42
C ILE A 142 0.04 -6.25 13.35
N THR A 143 -0.18 -7.51 13.72
CA THR A 143 -1.31 -7.99 14.53
C THR A 143 -1.14 -7.67 16.01
N ASP A 144 -2.16 -7.99 16.80
CA ASP A 144 -2.17 -7.94 18.28
C ASP A 144 -1.86 -6.56 18.85
N GLN A 145 -2.41 -5.54 18.20
CA GLN A 145 -2.31 -4.13 18.60
C GLN A 145 -3.69 -3.57 18.93
N THR A 146 -3.72 -2.49 19.70
CA THR A 146 -4.96 -1.79 20.10
C THR A 146 -4.86 -0.31 19.81
N ASN A 147 -6.00 0.36 19.64
CA ASN A 147 -6.06 1.82 19.48
C ASN A 147 -5.81 2.57 20.82
N LEU A 148 -5.72 1.85 21.93
CA LEU A 148 -5.43 2.38 23.26
C LEU A 148 -3.92 2.52 23.52
N ASP A 149 -3.10 1.89 22.68
CA ASP A 149 -1.65 2.02 22.77
C ASP A 149 -1.24 3.46 22.46
N THR A 150 -0.47 4.05 23.37
CA THR A 150 0.06 5.42 23.22
C THR A 150 1.43 5.44 22.55
N GLY A 151 2.01 4.26 22.29
CA GLY A 151 3.26 4.09 21.58
C GLY A 151 3.16 4.46 20.10
N SER A 152 4.28 4.94 19.54
CA SER A 152 4.43 5.19 18.10
C SER A 152 4.71 3.90 17.31
N ARG A 153 3.96 2.83 17.57
CA ARG A 153 4.15 1.52 16.94
C ARG A 153 3.64 1.50 15.50
N PRO A 154 4.42 0.98 14.53
CA PRO A 154 3.92 0.68 13.19
C PRO A 154 2.74 -0.29 13.22
N ILE A 155 1.70 -0.02 12.42
CA ILE A 155 0.53 -0.89 12.27
C ILE A 155 0.37 -1.41 10.83
N ILE A 156 0.57 -0.55 9.83
CA ILE A 156 0.59 -0.95 8.42
C ILE A 156 1.84 -0.41 7.74
N LEU A 157 2.43 -1.25 6.87
CA LEU A 157 3.69 -0.97 6.20
C LEU A 157 3.63 -1.38 4.73
N ASP A 158 4.40 -0.71 3.87
CA ASP A 158 4.52 -1.08 2.47
C ASP A 158 5.87 -0.68 1.86
N GLY A 159 6.28 -1.42 0.82
CA GLY A 159 7.58 -1.35 0.17
C GLY A 159 8.35 -2.66 0.24
N TYR A 160 7.66 -3.80 0.40
CA TYR A 160 8.27 -5.12 0.41
C TYR A 160 8.51 -5.65 -1.01
N LYS A 161 9.49 -6.53 -1.14
CA LYS A 161 9.64 -7.37 -2.34
C LYS A 161 8.47 -8.35 -2.42
N LYS A 162 8.12 -8.76 -3.65
CA LYS A 162 7.19 -9.87 -3.85
C LYS A 162 7.73 -11.14 -3.18
N ASP A 163 6.88 -11.87 -2.47
CA ASP A 163 7.17 -13.15 -1.80
C ASP A 163 8.31 -13.10 -0.75
N SER A 164 8.57 -11.94 -0.15
CA SER A 164 9.65 -11.77 0.83
C SER A 164 9.32 -10.71 1.87
N SER A 165 9.83 -10.89 3.09
CA SER A 165 9.76 -9.88 4.16
C SER A 165 10.86 -8.83 4.08
N GLU A 166 11.64 -8.81 3.00
CA GLU A 166 12.67 -7.79 2.76
C GLU A 166 12.10 -6.58 2.03
N TRP A 167 12.62 -5.39 2.35
CA TRP A 167 12.30 -4.15 1.65
C TRP A 167 12.80 -4.15 0.20
N ASP A 168 11.98 -3.64 -0.73
CA ASP A 168 12.35 -3.39 -2.12
C ASP A 168 12.76 -1.90 -2.31
N PRO A 169 14.02 -1.60 -2.64
CA PRO A 169 14.46 -0.23 -2.91
C PRO A 169 13.75 0.43 -4.09
N ASN A 170 13.12 -0.35 -4.98
CA ASN A 170 12.57 0.18 -6.23
C ASN A 170 11.11 0.60 -6.12
N THR A 171 10.33 0.03 -5.19
CA THR A 171 8.89 0.30 -5.06
C THR A 171 8.62 1.79 -4.84
N TRP A 172 9.28 2.39 -3.84
CA TRP A 172 9.07 3.80 -3.45
C TRP A 172 10.33 4.67 -3.50
N ASP A 173 11.28 4.31 -4.36
CA ASP A 173 12.57 4.98 -4.51
C ASP A 173 13.31 5.12 -3.16
N ASN A 174 13.75 3.97 -2.62
CA ASN A 174 14.43 3.79 -1.32
C ASN A 174 13.63 4.30 -0.12
N LYS A 175 12.31 4.13 -0.15
CA LYS A 175 11.44 4.46 0.97
C LYS A 175 10.50 3.30 1.27
N VAL A 176 9.95 3.36 2.47
CA VAL A 176 8.92 2.46 2.98
C VAL A 176 7.80 3.36 3.51
N VAL A 177 6.57 3.03 3.18
CA VAL A 177 5.41 3.71 3.77
C VAL A 177 5.14 3.04 5.11
N VAL A 178 5.06 3.84 6.17
CA VAL A 178 4.79 3.38 7.52
C VAL A 178 3.65 4.21 8.08
N VAL A 179 2.61 3.54 8.56
CA VAL A 179 1.58 4.16 9.39
C VAL A 179 1.69 3.60 10.79
N ARG A 180 1.49 4.46 11.77
CA ARG A 180 1.55 4.12 13.19
C ARG A 180 0.16 4.13 13.83
N ILE A 181 0.04 3.54 15.02
CA ILE A 181 -1.19 3.55 15.82
C ILE A 181 -1.69 4.99 16.07
N ASP A 182 -0.78 5.93 16.34
CA ASP A 182 -1.07 7.37 16.51
C ASP A 182 -1.62 8.07 15.24
N GLY A 183 -1.76 7.35 14.12
CA GLY A 183 -2.27 7.86 12.85
C GLY A 183 -1.22 8.52 11.97
N ALA A 184 0.05 8.62 12.41
CA ALA A 184 1.12 9.19 11.62
C ALA A 184 1.47 8.29 10.42
N ALA A 185 1.11 8.73 9.21
CA ALA A 185 1.51 8.10 7.95
C ALA A 185 2.71 8.82 7.32
N LYS A 186 3.84 8.13 7.14
CA LYS A 186 5.09 8.70 6.64
C LYS A 186 5.79 7.76 5.65
N ALA A 187 6.39 8.34 4.61
CA ALA A 187 7.39 7.66 3.80
C ALA A 187 8.77 7.77 4.46
N MET A 188 9.21 6.71 5.12
CA MET A 188 10.51 6.63 5.80
C MET A 188 11.60 6.21 4.81
N ARG A 189 12.79 6.81 4.93
CA ARG A 189 13.91 6.51 4.03
C ARG A 189 14.62 5.24 4.49
N MET A 190 14.87 4.35 3.54
CA MET A 190 15.69 3.17 3.72
C MET A 190 17.18 3.50 3.56
N ARG A 191 18.00 2.90 4.41
CA ARG A 191 19.46 2.94 4.32
C ARG A 191 19.93 1.94 3.27
N ILE A 192 20.67 2.42 2.27
CA ILE A 192 21.04 1.63 1.08
C ILE A 192 22.09 0.55 1.38
N SER A 193 22.90 0.72 2.43
CA SER A 193 23.98 -0.23 2.76
C SER A 193 23.50 -1.60 3.22
N ASP A 194 22.34 -1.66 3.88
CA ASP A 194 21.82 -2.87 4.52
C ASP A 194 20.28 -2.98 4.42
N TYR A 195 19.67 -2.12 3.61
CA TYR A 195 18.23 -2.05 3.38
C TYR A 195 17.37 -1.87 4.63
N LYS A 196 17.93 -1.32 5.72
CA LYS A 196 17.16 -1.09 6.96
C LYS A 196 16.45 0.25 6.95
N VAL A 197 15.29 0.31 7.60
CA VAL A 197 14.58 1.56 7.89
C VAL A 197 14.77 1.85 9.36
N LEU A 198 15.22 3.05 9.69
CA LEU A 198 15.63 3.38 11.06
C LEU A 198 14.67 4.34 11.76
N ASP A 199 14.52 4.16 13.06
CA ASP A 199 13.85 5.10 13.95
C ASP A 199 14.75 6.30 14.33
N GLY A 200 14.29 7.12 15.29
CA GLY A 200 15.05 8.27 15.80
C GLY A 200 16.34 7.87 16.51
N SER A 201 16.35 6.70 17.16
CA SER A 201 17.49 6.10 17.86
C SER A 201 18.46 5.34 16.95
N LYS A 202 18.20 5.30 15.63
CA LYS A 202 18.97 4.60 14.59
C LYS A 202 18.89 3.07 14.67
N ASN A 203 17.88 2.54 15.32
CA ASN A 203 17.57 1.12 15.35
C ASN A 203 16.61 0.77 14.21
N ASP A 204 16.63 -0.47 13.75
CA ASP A 204 15.68 -0.92 12.72
C ASP A 204 14.26 -0.86 13.27
N ILE A 205 13.33 -0.23 12.55
CA ILE A 205 11.94 -0.04 13.00
C ILE A 205 11.18 -1.35 13.26
N LEU A 206 11.66 -2.48 12.76
CA LEU A 206 11.08 -3.81 13.00
C LEU A 206 11.97 -4.70 13.90
N SER A 207 12.91 -4.10 14.66
CA SER A 207 13.73 -4.81 15.62
C SER A 207 13.28 -4.58 17.06
N ALA A 208 13.58 -5.54 17.93
CA ALA A 208 13.40 -5.42 19.38
C ALA A 208 14.10 -4.20 20.00
N GLN A 209 15.13 -3.66 19.35
CA GLN A 209 15.85 -2.48 19.82
C GLN A 209 15.19 -1.16 19.39
N ALA A 210 14.17 -1.19 18.53
CA ALA A 210 13.48 0.02 18.13
C ALA A 210 12.72 0.62 19.31
N ASP A 211 12.61 1.95 19.32
CA ASP A 211 11.90 2.70 20.37
C ASP A 211 10.43 2.26 20.54
N ALA A 212 9.86 1.61 19.52
CA ALA A 212 8.46 1.22 19.46
C ALA A 212 8.13 -0.07 20.23
N TRP A 213 9.09 -0.96 20.46
CA TRP A 213 8.76 -2.36 20.78
C TRP A 213 9.21 -2.86 22.16
N ASP A 214 9.72 -1.98 23.02
CA ASP A 214 10.03 -2.30 24.43
C ASP A 214 10.89 -3.56 24.64
N GLY A 215 11.72 -3.94 23.67
CA GLY A 215 12.58 -5.13 23.72
C GLY A 215 12.02 -6.38 23.03
N GLU A 216 10.82 -6.34 22.47
CA GLU A 216 10.18 -7.45 21.75
C GLU A 216 10.24 -7.23 20.24
N SER A 217 10.50 -8.28 19.46
CA SER A 217 10.53 -8.15 17.99
C SER A 217 9.12 -8.29 17.42
N PRO A 218 8.64 -7.40 16.55
CA PRO A 218 7.33 -7.54 15.90
C PRO A 218 7.32 -8.57 14.77
N SER A 219 8.43 -9.28 14.53
CA SER A 219 8.59 -10.18 13.37
C SER A 219 7.50 -11.25 13.27
N ASP A 220 7.04 -11.76 14.40
CA ASP A 220 6.05 -12.85 14.44
C ASP A 220 4.61 -12.32 14.26
N LEU A 221 4.42 -11.04 14.58
CA LEU A 221 3.16 -10.29 14.41
C LEU A 221 3.02 -9.71 13.00
N LEU A 222 4.11 -9.60 12.26
CA LEU A 222 4.11 -9.05 10.90
C LEU A 222 3.53 -10.05 9.89
N LYS A 223 2.36 -9.71 9.35
CA LYS A 223 1.68 -10.46 8.30
C LYS A 223 1.90 -9.78 6.96
N GLN A 224 2.49 -10.51 6.02
CA GLN A 224 2.68 -10.04 4.65
C GLN A 224 1.36 -10.10 3.86
N PRO A 225 1.17 -9.22 2.86
CA PRO A 225 0.03 -9.33 1.97
C PRO A 225 0.12 -10.58 1.10
N GLN A 226 -1.04 -11.13 0.73
CA GLN A 226 -1.11 -12.26 -0.17
C GLN A 226 -0.71 -11.81 -1.58
N PRO A 227 0.44 -12.25 -2.10
CA PRO A 227 1.03 -11.69 -3.31
C PRO A 227 0.20 -12.03 -4.54
N GLY A 228 0.02 -11.05 -5.42
CA GLY A 228 -0.65 -11.25 -6.72
C GLY A 228 0.12 -12.22 -7.64
N ASN A 229 -0.53 -12.71 -8.68
CA ASN A 229 0.13 -13.58 -9.68
C ASN A 229 1.11 -12.81 -10.57
#